data_AF-A0A2S9FVH7-F1
#
_entry.id   AF-A0A2S9FVH7-F1
#
_cell.length_a   1.000
_cell.length_b   1.000
_cell.length_c   1.000
_cell.angle_alpha   90.00
_cell.angle_beta   90.00
_cell.angle_gamma   90.00
#
_symmetry.space_group_name_H-M   'P 1'
#
loop_
_entity.id
_entity.type
_entity.pdbx_description
1 polymer ?
#
loop_
_entity_poly.entity_id
_entity_poly.type
_entity_poly.pdbx_seq_one_letter_code
_entity_poly.pdbx_strand_id
1 'polypeptide(L)' 'MNPVDTSKLILLPAVDVVDGRAVRLVQGQAGSETEYGSALDAAMTWQRDGAEWIHLVDL' A
#
# COMPACT_ATOMS: atom_id res chain seq x y z
N MET A 1 -10.60 -19.41 -6.25
CA MET A 1 -10.18 -18.07 -6.71
C MET A 1 -11.25 -17.53 -7.62
N ASN A 2 -11.78 -16.34 -7.34
CA ASN A 2 -12.67 -15.67 -8.29
C ASN A 2 -11.86 -15.34 -9.55
N PRO A 3 -12.38 -15.62 -10.76
CA PRO A 3 -11.69 -15.24 -11.99
C PRO A 3 -11.53 -13.72 -11.99
N VAL A 4 -10.32 -13.26 -12.33
CA VAL A 4 -10.04 -11.83 -12.48
C VAL A 4 -10.94 -11.31 -13.59
N ASP A 5 -11.87 -10.43 -13.23
CA ASP A 5 -12.71 -9.73 -14.19
C ASP A 5 -11.84 -8.72 -14.95
N THR A 6 -11.38 -9.11 -16.15
CA THR A 6 -10.51 -8.28 -16.99
C THR A 6 -11.22 -7.07 -17.59
N SER A 7 -12.53 -6.90 -17.34
CA SER A 7 -13.28 -5.74 -17.81
C SER A 7 -13.14 -4.51 -16.90
N LYS A 8 -12.50 -4.64 -15.73
CA LYS A 8 -12.31 -3.56 -14.76
C LYS A 8 -10.83 -3.31 -14.47
N LEU A 9 -10.47 -2.04 -14.26
CA LEU A 9 -9.14 -1.66 -13.81
C LEU A 9 -8.95 -2.09 -12.35
N ILE A 10 -7.93 -2.89 -12.09
CA ILE A 10 -7.54 -3.26 -10.73
C ILE A 10 -6.83 -2.08 -10.07
N LEU A 11 -7.28 -1.68 -8.89
CA LEU A 11 -6.57 -0.72 -8.05
C LEU A 11 -5.69 -1.49 -7.06
N LEU A 12 -4.43 -1.06 -6.95
CA LEU A 12 -3.47 -1.62 -6.00
C LEU A 12 -2.98 -0.46 -5.11
N PRO A 13 -3.64 -0.20 -3.97
CA PRO A 13 -3.14 0.75 -2.99
C PRO A 13 -1.73 0.39 -2.54
N ALA A 14 -0.86 1.39 -2.48
CA ALA A 14 0.53 1.20 -2.08
C ALA A 14 0.68 1.19 -0.56
N VAL A 15 1.53 0.30 -0.07
CA VAL A 15 2.06 0.30 1.30
C VAL A 15 3.57 0.16 1.18
N ASP A 16 4.27 1.29 1.27
CA ASP A 16 5.73 1.32 1.26
C ASP A 16 6.23 1.21 2.71
N VAL A 17 7.16 0.29 2.96
CA VAL A 17 7.59 -0.10 4.31
C VAL A 17 9.04 0.28 4.54
N VAL A 18 9.30 1.00 5.64
CA VAL A 18 10.64 1.22 6.21
C VAL A 18 10.55 0.91 7.70
N ASP A 19 11.43 0.04 8.22
CA ASP A 19 11.45 -0.36 9.64
C ASP A 19 10.07 -0.78 10.19
N GLY A 20 9.25 -1.43 9.37
CA GLY A 20 7.89 -1.87 9.73
C GLY A 20 6.82 -0.76 9.77
N ARG A 21 7.17 0.47 9.39
CA ARG A 21 6.24 1.61 9.30
C ARG A 21 5.82 1.84 7.85
N ALA A 22 4.56 2.23 7.66
CA ALA A 22 4.08 2.75 6.38
C ALA A 22 4.62 4.16 6.17
N VAL A 23 5.32 4.37 5.06
CA VAL A 23 5.85 5.68 4.66
C VAL A 23 5.29 6.09 3.30
N ARG A 24 5.30 7.39 3.01
CA ARG A 24 5.14 7.89 1.65
C ARG A 24 6.27 8.87 1.35
N LEU A 25 6.99 8.61 0.27
CA LEU A 25 8.02 9.51 -0.22
C LEU A 25 7.39 10.66 -1.00
N VAL A 26 7.88 11.89 -0.82
CA VAL A 26 7.62 12.98 -1.76
C VAL A 26 8.67 12.87 -2.87
N GLN A 27 8.23 12.57 -4.09
CA GLN A 27 9.12 12.41 -5.26
C GLN A 27 10.25 11.37 -5.10
N GLY A 28 10.09 10.37 -4.24
CA GLY A 28 11.09 9.30 -4.09
C GLY A 28 12.39 9.74 -3.41
N GLN A 29 12.45 10.91 -2.78
CA GLN A 29 13.63 11.35 -2.03
C GLN A 29 13.61 10.80 -0.59
N ALA A 30 14.64 10.02 -0.26
CA ALA A 30 14.92 9.59 1.11
C ALA A 30 15.06 10.80 2.04
N GLY A 31 14.44 10.74 3.23
CA GLY A 31 14.38 11.84 4.20
C GLY A 31 13.23 12.83 3.99
N SER A 32 12.33 12.59 3.03
CA SER A 32 11.06 13.32 2.86
C SER A 32 9.84 12.50 3.32
N GLU A 33 10.08 11.43 4.08
CA GLU A 33 9.03 10.48 4.42
C GLU A 33 7.97 11.12 5.31
N THR A 34 6.72 11.03 4.88
CA THR A 34 5.60 11.16 5.81
C THR A 34 5.29 9.77 6.34
N GLU A 35 5.40 9.60 7.65
CA GLU A 35 5.07 8.36 8.33
C GLU A 35 3.56 8.28 8.59
N TYR A 36 2.94 7.14 8.26
CA TYR A 36 1.50 6.88 8.42
C TYR A 36 1.21 5.82 9.50
N GLY A 37 2.21 5.43 10.29
CA GLY A 37 2.09 4.45 11.36
C GLY A 37 2.48 3.03 10.94
N SER A 38 1.81 2.02 11.48
CA SER A 38 2.11 0.61 11.20
C SER A 38 1.78 0.23 9.75
N ALA A 39 2.72 -0.44 9.07
CA ALA A 39 2.49 -0.96 7.72
C ALA A 39 1.33 -1.97 7.68
N LEU A 40 1.21 -2.80 8.72
CA LEU A 40 0.11 -3.75 8.84
C LEU A 40 -1.25 -3.05 8.97
N ASP A 41 -1.32 -1.98 9.77
CA ASP A 41 -2.58 -1.25 9.96
C ASP A 41 -3.01 -0.54 8.68
N ALA A 42 -2.06 -0.01 7.91
CA ALA A 42 -2.32 0.56 6.58
C ALA A 42 -2.87 -0.49 5.62
N ALA A 43 -2.21 -1.66 5.51
CA ALA A 43 -2.67 -2.76 4.66
C ALA A 43 -4.06 -3.28 5.08
N MET A 44 -4.30 -3.41 6.38
CA MET A 44 -5.59 -3.85 6.91
C MET A 44 -6.70 -2.83 6.66
N THR A 45 -6.39 -1.53 6.68
CA THR A 45 -7.35 -0.48 6.33
C THR A 45 -7.75 -0.58 4.87
N TRP A 46 -6.78 -0.73 3.95
CA TRP A 46 -7.09 -0.93 2.53
C TRP A 46 -7.95 -2.16 2.27
N GLN A 47 -7.67 -3.28 2.94
CA GLN A 47 -8.49 -4.48 2.83
C GLN A 47 -9.92 -4.23 3.34
N ARG A 48 -10.10 -3.54 4.49
CA ARG A 48 -11.42 -3.19 5.03
C ARG A 48 -12.20 -2.26 4.09
N ASP A 49 -11.49 -1.39 3.38
CA ASP A 49 -12.07 -0.47 2.40
C ASP A 49 -12.37 -1.14 1.04
N GLY A 50 -12.11 -2.45 0.92
CA GLY A 50 -12.49 -3.27 -0.23
C GLY A 50 -11.38 -3.50 -1.26
N ALA A 51 -10.13 -3.17 -0.95
CA ALA A 51 -9.01 -3.48 -1.83
C ALA A 51 -8.82 -5.01 -1.95
N GLU A 52 -8.79 -5.50 -3.19
CA GLU A 52 -8.52 -6.91 -3.50
C GLU A 52 -7.02 -7.23 -3.53
N TRP A 53 -6.19 -6.20 -3.72
CA TRP A 53 -4.73 -6.30 -3.81
C TRP A 53 -4.07 -5.15 -3.07
N ILE A 54 -2.84 -5.40 -2.61
CA ILE A 54 -1.94 -4.39 -2.06
C ILE A 54 -0.66 -4.39 -2.91
N HIS A 55 -0.21 -3.21 -3.30
CA HIS A 55 1.13 -3.03 -3.83
C HIS A 55 2.08 -2.76 -2.65
N LEU A 56 2.74 -3.81 -2.16
CA LEU A 56 3.68 -3.72 -1.04
C LEU A 56 5.09 -3.50 -1.57
N VAL A 57 5.80 -2.51 -1.02
CA VAL A 57 7.21 -2.22 -1.36
C VAL A 57 8.02 -2.17 -0.07
N ASP A 58 9.16 -2.86 -0.06
CA ASP A 58 10.15 -2.79 1.02
C ASP A 58 11.25 -1.81 0.56
N LEU A 59 11.46 -0.72 1.30
CA LEU A 59 12.30 0.42 0.93
C LEU A 59 13.64 0.45 1.68
#